data_AF-A0A3C0FT77-F1
#
_entry.id   AF-A0A3C0FT77-F1
#
_cell.length_a   1.000
_cell.length_b   1.000
_cell.length_c   1.000
_cell.angle_alpha   90.00
_cell.angle_beta   90.00
_cell.angle_gamma   90.00
#
_symmetry.space_group_name_H-M   'P 1'
#
loop_
_entity.id
_entity.type
_entity.pdbx_description
1 polymer ?
#
loop_
_entity_poly.entity_id
_entity_poly.type
_entity_poly.pdbx_seq_one_letter_code
_entity_poly.pdbx_strand_id
1 'polypeptide(L)'
;HIATTYAYPVMVDDRYVMDPSPTPKFDNPKMNNMAALQLFGAGREKRIYALPPYTKVKSLDFEDHPFEVQTWEDECGMCGARDSYLDEVILDDQGNRMFVCSDTDYCAERQEAGHRGPQHHDQPLGTADRGKAAE
;
A
#
# COMPACT_ATOMS: atom_id res chain seq x y z
N HIS A 1 14.20 11.71 7.76
CA HIS A 1 12.95 10.95 7.57
C HIS A 1 11.79 11.92 7.43
N ILE A 2 11.07 11.88 6.30
CA ILE A 2 9.88 12.73 6.07
C ILE A 2 8.68 12.06 6.77
N ALA A 3 8.01 12.78 7.66
CA ALA A 3 6.98 12.22 8.55
C ALA A 3 5.65 11.88 7.84
N THR A 4 5.42 12.39 6.64
CA THR A 4 4.18 12.17 5.88
C THR A 4 4.14 10.75 5.31
N THR A 5 3.20 9.92 5.78
CA THR A 5 3.06 8.51 5.38
C THR A 5 1.88 8.24 4.43
N TYR A 6 0.94 9.18 4.32
CA TYR A 6 -0.23 9.19 3.44
C TYR A 6 -0.51 10.62 2.97
N ALA A 7 -1.34 10.81 1.94
CA ALA A 7 -1.56 12.12 1.31
C ALA A 7 -0.24 12.84 0.97
N TYR A 8 0.74 12.06 0.48
CA TYR A 8 2.08 12.56 0.24
C TYR A 8 2.09 13.45 -1.01
N PRO A 9 2.48 14.73 -0.93
CA PRO A 9 2.23 15.69 -2.00
C PRO A 9 3.04 15.36 -3.26
N VAL A 10 2.40 15.57 -4.42
CA VAL A 10 2.98 15.30 -5.74
C VAL A 10 3.06 16.56 -6.60
N MET A 11 4.10 16.65 -7.42
CA MET A 11 4.22 17.58 -8.54
C MET A 11 3.56 16.98 -9.78
N VAL A 12 2.58 17.68 -10.32
CA VAL A 12 1.82 17.30 -11.51
C VAL A 12 2.22 18.19 -12.68
N ASP A 13 2.59 17.56 -13.79
CA ASP A 13 2.96 18.23 -15.05
C ASP A 13 4.00 19.36 -14.85
N ASP A 14 4.97 19.11 -13.96
CA ASP A 14 6.03 20.04 -13.58
C ASP A 14 5.53 21.44 -13.14
N ARG A 15 4.29 21.55 -12.67
CA ARG A 15 3.65 22.84 -12.41
C ARG A 15 2.85 22.91 -11.11
N TYR A 16 1.90 22.01 -10.92
CA TYR A 16 1.00 22.09 -9.76
C TYR A 16 1.46 21.12 -8.67
N VAL A 17 1.53 21.61 -7.43
CA VAL A 17 1.54 20.72 -6.26
C VAL A 17 0.10 20.27 -6.01
N MET A 18 -0.09 18.96 -5.90
CA MET A 18 -1.39 18.34 -5.71
C MET A 18 -1.37 17.39 -4.50
N ASP A 19 -2.47 17.37 -3.77
CA ASP A 19 -2.78 16.34 -2.77
C ASP A 19 -3.38 15.11 -3.50
N PRO A 20 -2.79 13.91 -3.41
CA PRO A 20 -3.27 12.71 -4.10
C PRO A 20 -4.42 12.00 -3.36
N SER A 21 -5.16 12.71 -2.50
CA SER A 21 -6.12 12.16 -1.53
C SER A 21 -5.43 11.35 -0.43
N PRO A 22 -6.13 10.78 0.58
CA PRO A 22 -5.51 10.07 1.70
C PRO A 22 -5.03 8.66 1.31
N THR A 23 -4.48 8.51 0.10
CA THR A 23 -3.79 7.31 -0.35
C THR A 23 -2.44 7.19 0.37
N PRO A 24 -1.98 5.96 0.67
CA PRO A 24 -0.65 5.77 1.23
C PRO A 24 0.41 6.20 0.21
N LYS A 25 1.57 6.67 0.68
CA LYS A 25 2.69 7.03 -0.22
C LYS A 25 3.10 5.87 -1.14
N PHE A 26 2.87 4.63 -0.72
CA PHE A 26 3.04 3.42 -1.54
C PHE A 26 2.34 3.50 -2.91
N ASP A 27 1.20 4.19 -3.00
CA ASP A 27 0.41 4.27 -4.22
C ASP A 27 0.83 5.41 -5.16
N ASN A 28 1.57 6.42 -4.68
CA ASN A 28 1.97 7.57 -5.50
C ASN A 28 2.66 7.20 -6.82
N PRO A 29 3.60 6.22 -6.87
CA PRO A 29 4.24 5.83 -8.12
C PRO A 29 3.26 5.32 -9.18
N LYS A 30 2.13 4.72 -8.76
CA LYS A 30 1.11 4.20 -9.68
C LYS A 30 0.44 5.31 -10.50
N MET A 31 0.40 6.54 -9.98
CA MET A 31 -0.24 7.69 -10.63
C MET A 31 0.56 8.23 -11.82
N ASN A 32 1.88 8.02 -11.85
CA ASN A 32 2.76 8.57 -12.87
C ASN A 32 2.57 7.87 -14.22
N ASN A 33 2.25 8.63 -15.26
CA ASN A 33 1.99 8.13 -16.61
C ASN A 33 0.91 7.03 -16.67
N MET A 34 -0.05 7.04 -15.74
CA MET A 34 -1.16 6.08 -15.72
C MET A 34 -2.06 6.25 -16.96
N ALA A 35 -2.49 5.15 -17.58
CA ALA A 35 -3.36 5.18 -18.75
C ALA A 35 -4.82 5.58 -18.44
N ALA A 36 -5.27 5.39 -17.20
CA ALA A 36 -6.61 5.77 -16.76
C ALA A 36 -6.70 7.27 -16.41
N LEU A 37 -7.89 7.84 -16.63
CA LEU A 37 -8.24 9.17 -16.13
C LEU A 37 -8.46 9.11 -14.61
N GLN A 38 -7.78 9.96 -13.84
CA GLN A 38 -7.95 10.04 -12.38
C GLN A 38 -8.72 11.31 -12.04
N LEU A 39 -9.80 11.17 -11.26
CA LEU A 39 -10.67 12.27 -10.83
C LEU A 39 -10.69 12.34 -9.31
N PHE A 40 -10.53 13.55 -8.77
CA PHE A 40 -10.49 13.80 -7.33
C PHE A 40 -11.54 14.83 -6.95
N GLY A 41 -12.34 14.53 -5.92
CA GLY A 41 -13.42 15.39 -5.44
C GLY A 41 -13.34 15.62 -3.94
N ALA A 42 -13.25 16.87 -3.52
CA ALA A 42 -13.33 17.29 -2.13
C ALA A 42 -14.66 18.02 -1.90
N GLY A 43 -15.70 17.27 -1.53
CA GLY A 43 -17.08 17.74 -1.54
C GLY A 43 -17.37 18.84 -0.51
N ARG A 44 -16.79 18.73 0.69
CA ARG A 44 -16.94 19.73 1.77
C ARG A 44 -16.20 21.03 1.43
N GLU A 45 -15.05 20.90 0.79
CA GLU A 45 -14.13 21.97 0.40
C GLU A 45 -14.51 22.60 -0.96
N LYS A 46 -15.48 22.00 -1.66
CA LYS A 46 -15.98 22.44 -2.98
C LYS A 46 -14.84 22.54 -3.99
N ARG A 47 -14.06 21.46 -4.15
CA ARG A 47 -12.98 21.37 -5.14
C ARG A 47 -13.08 20.08 -5.95
N ILE A 48 -12.76 20.19 -7.23
CA ILE A 48 -12.60 19.06 -8.15
C ILE A 48 -11.30 19.29 -8.91
N TYR A 49 -10.49 18.25 -9.05
CA TYR A 49 -9.26 18.24 -9.83
C TYR A 49 -9.07 16.87 -10.49
N ALA A 50 -8.22 16.81 -11.51
CA ALA A 50 -8.05 15.62 -12.33
C ALA A 50 -6.62 15.48 -12.82
N LEU A 51 -6.23 14.23 -13.06
CA LEU A 51 -5.02 13.88 -13.80
C LEU A 51 -5.43 13.19 -15.11
N PRO A 52 -5.20 13.83 -16.26
CA PRO A 52 -5.36 13.17 -17.55
C PRO A 52 -4.49 11.91 -17.67
N PRO A 53 -4.86 10.95 -18.53
CA PRO A 53 -3.99 9.84 -18.90
C PRO A 53 -2.59 10.29 -19.30
N TYR A 54 -1.58 9.50 -18.96
CA TYR A 54 -0.17 9.71 -19.31
C TYR A 54 0.40 11.05 -18.81
N THR A 55 -0.14 11.60 -17.73
CA THR A 55 0.39 12.81 -17.09
C THR A 55 1.60 12.46 -16.22
N LYS A 56 2.65 13.28 -16.29
CA LYS A 56 3.81 13.18 -15.39
C LYS A 56 3.40 13.54 -13.96
N VAL A 57 3.65 12.64 -13.03
CA VAL A 57 3.40 12.83 -11.60
C VAL A 57 4.65 12.39 -10.84
N LYS A 58 5.25 13.28 -10.06
CA LYS A 58 6.42 12.97 -9.22
C LYS A 58 6.13 13.32 -7.76
N SER A 59 6.42 12.41 -6.84
CA SER A 59 6.37 12.76 -5.41
C SER A 59 7.46 13.77 -5.07
N LEU A 60 7.13 14.74 -4.22
CA LEU A 60 8.10 15.74 -3.77
C LEU A 60 9.20 15.08 -2.94
N ASP A 61 10.46 15.30 -3.29
CA ASP A 61 11.61 14.77 -2.55
C ASP A 61 12.76 15.77 -2.56
N PHE A 62 13.82 15.47 -1.82
CA PHE A 62 15.06 16.24 -1.83
C PHE A 62 16.20 15.33 -2.31
N GLU A 63 17.26 15.93 -2.86
CA GLU A 63 18.42 15.17 -3.35
C GLU A 63 19.08 14.35 -2.24
N ASP A 64 19.08 14.86 -1.01
CA ASP A 64 19.61 14.20 0.18
C ASP A 64 18.59 13.30 0.91
N HIS A 65 17.31 13.37 0.51
CA HIS A 65 16.21 12.58 1.08
C HIS A 65 15.24 12.15 -0.04
N PRO A 66 15.60 11.13 -0.84
CA PRO A 66 14.78 10.68 -1.95
C PRO A 66 13.45 10.10 -1.47
N PHE A 67 12.46 10.07 -2.37
CA PHE A 67 11.18 9.44 -2.09
C PHE A 67 11.32 7.92 -1.91
N GLU A 68 10.78 7.39 -0.82
CA GLU A 68 10.79 5.95 -0.51
C GLU A 68 9.37 5.47 -0.18
N VAL A 69 8.97 4.34 -0.76
CA VAL A 69 7.71 3.66 -0.45
C VAL A 69 7.83 2.85 0.83
N GLN A 70 6.70 2.52 1.47
CA GLN A 70 6.72 1.57 2.58
C GLN A 70 7.18 0.18 2.08
N THR A 71 7.95 -0.51 2.92
CA THR A 71 8.35 -1.90 2.75
C THR A 71 7.99 -2.68 4.01
N TRP A 72 7.61 -3.94 3.83
CA TRP A 72 7.33 -4.87 4.92
C TRP A 72 8.32 -6.02 4.86
N GLU A 73 8.68 -6.57 6.02
CA GLU A 73 9.42 -7.84 6.10
C GLU A 73 8.47 -9.04 5.90
N ASP A 74 7.20 -8.86 6.26
CA ASP A 74 6.13 -9.84 6.16
C ASP A 74 5.57 -9.97 4.73
N GLU A 75 4.88 -11.09 4.50
CA GLU A 75 4.10 -11.36 3.29
C GLU A 75 2.62 -11.52 3.65
N CYS A 76 1.74 -11.34 2.67
CA CYS A 76 0.31 -11.56 2.89
C CYS A 76 0.05 -13.00 3.39
N GLY A 77 -0.54 -13.12 4.58
CA GLY A 77 -0.91 -14.40 5.19
C GLY A 77 -1.84 -15.25 4.32
N MET A 78 -2.67 -14.62 3.48
CA MET A 78 -3.62 -15.32 2.61
C MET A 78 -3.04 -15.72 1.26
N CYS A 79 -2.45 -14.79 0.50
CA CYS A 79 -2.00 -15.07 -0.88
C CYS A 79 -0.47 -15.04 -1.07
N GLY A 80 0.31 -14.74 -0.03
CA GLY A 80 1.77 -14.70 -0.08
C GLY A 80 2.36 -13.51 -0.85
N ALA A 81 1.57 -12.49 -1.19
CA ALA A 81 2.08 -11.29 -1.85
C ALA A 81 3.04 -10.49 -0.95
N ARG A 82 4.13 -9.98 -1.53
CA ARG A 82 5.12 -9.09 -0.90
C ARG A 82 5.18 -7.70 -1.55
N ASP A 83 4.40 -7.53 -2.62
CA ASP A 83 4.36 -6.37 -3.50
C ASP A 83 3.04 -5.59 -3.37
N SER A 84 2.24 -5.88 -2.34
CA SER A 84 0.99 -5.21 -2.01
C SER A 84 1.13 -4.36 -0.75
N TYR A 85 0.32 -3.32 -0.64
CA TYR A 85 0.12 -2.66 0.65
C TYR A 85 -0.55 -3.65 1.63
N LEU A 86 0.03 -3.80 2.83
CA LEU A 86 -0.44 -4.76 3.82
C LEU A 86 -1.15 -4.09 5.00
N ASP A 87 -2.33 -4.59 5.31
CA ASP A 87 -3.08 -4.28 6.54
C ASP A 87 -2.68 -5.25 7.66
N GLU A 88 -2.48 -4.71 8.86
CA GLU A 88 -2.21 -5.49 10.07
C GLU A 88 -3.52 -5.88 10.76
N VAL A 89 -3.77 -7.18 10.87
CA VAL A 89 -4.92 -7.75 11.57
C VAL A 89 -4.45 -8.37 12.88
N ILE A 90 -4.95 -7.85 14.00
CA ILE A 90 -4.71 -8.43 15.33
C ILE A 90 -5.59 -9.66 15.50
N LEU A 91 -4.98 -10.80 15.81
CA LEU A 91 -5.66 -12.10 15.88
C LEU A 91 -6.14 -12.43 17.29
N ASP A 92 -5.43 -11.97 18.32
CA ASP A 92 -5.77 -12.21 19.72
C ASP A 92 -5.16 -11.18 20.68
N ASP A 93 -5.51 -11.32 21.96
CA ASP A 93 -5.02 -10.49 23.07
C ASP A 93 -3.59 -10.86 23.53
N GLN A 94 -2.97 -11.86 22.90
CA GLN A 94 -1.61 -12.34 23.23
C GLN A 94 -0.56 -11.76 22.27
N GLY A 95 -0.96 -10.88 21.36
CA GLY A 95 -0.08 -10.20 20.43
C GLY A 95 0.14 -10.94 19.11
N ASN A 96 -0.63 -11.98 18.82
CA ASN A 96 -0.59 -12.60 17.50
C ASN A 96 -1.23 -11.69 16.47
N ARG A 97 -0.61 -11.62 15.29
CA ARG A 97 -1.04 -10.77 14.17
C ARG A 97 -0.85 -11.47 12.83
N MET A 98 -1.55 -10.95 11.84
CA MET A 98 -1.46 -11.36 10.44
C MET A 98 -1.38 -10.11 9.58
N PHE A 99 -0.53 -10.13 8.57
CA PHE A 99 -0.51 -9.11 7.52
C PHE A 99 -1.28 -9.61 6.31
N VAL A 100 -2.21 -8.82 5.78
CA VAL A 100 -3.02 -9.18 4.61
C VAL A 100 -3.00 -8.08 3.56
N CYS A 101 -3.18 -8.42 2.28
CA CYS A 101 -3.33 -7.40 1.24
C CYS A 101 -4.52 -6.49 1.59
N SER A 102 -4.29 -5.17 1.54
CA SER A 102 -5.37 -4.19 1.68
C SER A 102 -6.32 -4.21 0.47
N ASP A 103 -5.76 -4.47 -0.72
CA ASP A 103 -6.53 -4.76 -1.92
C ASP A 103 -7.02 -6.22 -1.89
N THR A 104 -8.29 -6.40 -1.54
CA THR A 104 -8.94 -7.71 -1.41
C THR A 104 -9.25 -8.36 -2.74
N ASP A 105 -9.44 -7.57 -3.80
CA ASP A 105 -9.70 -8.06 -5.17
C ASP A 105 -8.40 -8.67 -5.74
N TYR A 106 -7.29 -7.92 -5.66
CA TYR A 106 -5.95 -8.43 -5.97
C TYR A 106 -5.61 -9.71 -5.20
N CYS A 107 -5.96 -9.74 -3.91
CA CYS A 107 -5.74 -10.92 -3.07
C CYS A 107 -6.58 -12.13 -3.50
N ALA A 108 -7.84 -11.90 -3.90
CA ALA A 108 -8.74 -12.94 -4.38
C ALA A 108 -8.26 -13.53 -5.71
N GLU A 109 -7.91 -12.70 -6.69
CA GLU A 109 -7.38 -13.14 -7.98
C GLU A 109 -6.13 -14.02 -7.81
N ARG A 110 -5.23 -13.63 -6.91
CA ARG A 110 -4.03 -14.44 -6.60
C ARG A 110 -4.39 -15.78 -5.96
N GLN A 111 -5.35 -15.81 -5.04
CA GLN A 111 -5.80 -17.05 -4.44
C GLN A 111 -6.48 -17.97 -5.48
N GLU A 112 -7.25 -17.41 -6.41
CA GLU A 112 -7.84 -18.16 -7.53
C GLU A 112 -6.77 -18.71 -8.47
N ALA A 113 -5.70 -17.96 -8.71
CA ALA A 113 -4.51 -18.41 -9.45
C ALA A 113 -3.66 -19.44 -8.68
N GLY A 114 -4.06 -19.83 -7.47
CA GLY A 114 -3.42 -20.88 -6.67
C GLY A 114 -2.32 -20.38 -5.72
N HIS A 115 -2.11 -19.07 -5.59
CA HIS A 115 -1.19 -18.54 -4.59
C HIS A 115 -1.75 -18.75 -3.18
N ARG A 116 -0.88 -19.14 -2.25
CA ARG A 116 -1.22 -19.43 -0.85
C ARG A 116 -0.14 -18.84 0.05
N GLY A 117 -0.56 -18.00 0.98
CA GLY A 117 0.28 -17.46 2.04
C GLY A 117 0.39 -18.40 3.24
N PRO A 118 1.24 -18.06 4.21
CA PRO A 118 1.57 -18.90 5.37
C PRO A 118 0.43 -19.07 6.38
N GLN A 119 -0.63 -18.26 6.28
CA GLN A 119 -1.79 -18.25 7.17
C GLN A 119 -3.10 -18.43 6.37
N HIS A 120 -3.02 -19.02 5.17
CA HIS A 120 -4.21 -19.28 4.35
C HIS A 120 -5.11 -20.34 5.01
N HIS A 121 -6.43 -20.22 4.84
CA HIS A 121 -7.42 -21.08 5.53
C HIS A 121 -7.29 -22.58 5.25
N ASP A 122 -6.80 -22.94 4.05
CA ASP A 122 -6.49 -24.34 3.67
C ASP A 122 -5.27 -24.92 4.42
N GLN A 123 -4.43 -24.07 5.01
CA GLN A 123 -3.34 -24.51 5.86
C GLN A 123 -3.87 -24.59 7.29
N PRO A 124 -3.73 -25.75 7.98
CA PRO A 124 -4.02 -25.78 9.41
C PRO A 124 -3.15 -24.71 10.06
N LEU A 125 -3.72 -23.89 10.96
CA LEU A 125 -2.98 -22.94 11.80
C LEU A 125 -1.82 -23.71 12.44
N GLY A 126 -0.67 -23.64 11.78
CA GLY A 126 0.53 -24.38 12.14
C GLY A 126 0.91 -23.91 13.51
N THR A 127 1.00 -24.87 14.43
CA THR A 127 1.39 -24.70 15.82
C THR A 127 2.43 -23.60 15.95
N ALA A 128 2.06 -22.51 16.63
CA ALA A 128 2.98 -21.46 17.03
C ALA A 128 4.31 -22.10 17.44
N ASP A 129 5.37 -21.77 16.71
CA ASP A 129 6.72 -22.17 17.07
C ASP A 129 7.06 -21.46 18.39
N ARG A 130 6.70 -22.10 19.51
CA ARG A 130 7.13 -21.71 20.85
C ARG A 130 8.61 -22.07 20.93
N GLY A 131 9.45 -21.26 20.31
CA GLY A 131 10.80 -21.72 20.01
C GLY A 131 11.78 -20.66 19.57
N LYS A 132 11.74 -19.45 20.14
CA LYS A 132 12.92 -18.55 20.22
C LYS A 132 12.72 -17.48 21.30
N ALA A 133 12.86 -17.93 22.55
CA ALA A 133 13.33 -17.08 23.63
C ALA A 133 14.85 -17.27 23.77
N ALA A 134 15.57 -16.17 23.99
CA ALA A 134 17.01 -16.04 24.27
C ALA A 134 17.97 -16.30 23.09
N GLU A 135 18.65 -15.27 22.58
CA GLU A 135 19.85 -14.65 23.16
C GLU A 135 19.96 -13.17 22.74
#